data_AF-A0A0E9X7P7-F1
#
_entry.id   AF-A0A0E9X7P7-F1
#
_cell.length_a   1.000
_cell.length_b   1.000
_cell.length_c   1.000
_cell.angle_alpha   90.00
_cell.angle_beta   90.00
_cell.angle_gamma   90.00
#
_symmetry.space_group_name_H-M   'P 1'
#
loop_
_entity.id
_entity.type
_entity.pdbx_description
1 polymer ?
#
loop_
_entity_poly.entity_id
_entity_poly.type
_entity_poly.pdbx_seq_one_letter_code
_entity_poly.pdbx_strand_id
1 'polypeptide(L)'
;MPVVITVLNSYSGWALCAEGFLLDNNLMTIVGALIGSSGAILSYIMCVAMNRSLPNVILGGYGTTSTAGGKPMEIVGTHTEVNVEQSIEMIKEANSIIITPGWGLCAAKAQYPIADMVKMLREQGKTVRFGIHPVAGRMPGQLNVLLAEAGVPYDVVLEMDEINEDFPETDLALVIGANDTVNSAAQEDPNSIIAGMPVLEVWKSKQVIVMKRTLGVGYAAVDNPIFYKPNTAMLLGDAKKTCDALQGKIREAYY
;
A
#
# COMPACT_ATOMS: atom_id res chain seq x y z
N MET A 1 -8.06 12.76 -4.23
CA MET A 1 -7.36 13.24 -5.44
C MET A 1 -7.25 12.16 -6.53
N PRO A 2 -6.79 10.92 -6.26
CA PRO A 2 -6.58 9.94 -7.34
C PRO A 2 -7.85 9.55 -8.12
N VAL A 3 -9.01 9.51 -7.44
CA VAL A 3 -10.31 9.26 -8.08
C VAL A 3 -10.71 10.39 -9.05
N VAL A 4 -10.34 11.64 -8.76
CA VAL A 4 -10.62 12.77 -9.66
C VAL A 4 -9.85 12.59 -10.98
N ILE A 5 -8.63 12.05 -10.93
CA ILE A 5 -7.83 11.77 -12.14
C ILE A 5 -8.56 10.76 -13.04
N THR A 6 -9.05 9.65 -12.47
CA THR A 6 -9.71 8.60 -13.26
C THR A 6 -11.08 9.02 -13.77
N VAL A 7 -11.84 9.81 -13.00
CA VAL A 7 -13.12 10.38 -13.44
C VAL A 7 -12.91 11.35 -14.60
N LEU A 8 -11.95 12.26 -14.50
CA LEU A 8 -11.64 13.20 -15.58
C LEU A 8 -11.06 12.50 -16.81
N ASN A 9 -10.33 11.39 -16.62
CA ASN A 9 -9.92 10.51 -17.72
C ASN A 9 -11.11 9.84 -18.41
N SER A 10 -12.16 9.48 -17.66
CA SER A 10 -13.40 9.00 -18.30
C SER A 10 -14.07 10.13 -19.11
N TYR A 11 -14.14 11.34 -18.54
CA TYR A 11 -14.78 12.49 -19.19
C TYR A 11 -14.04 12.96 -20.45
N SER A 12 -12.72 12.84 -20.52
CA SER A 12 -11.98 13.13 -21.76
C SER A 12 -12.38 12.17 -22.90
N GLY A 13 -12.66 10.90 -22.59
CA GLY A 13 -13.20 9.93 -23.54
C GLY A 13 -14.60 10.29 -24.04
N TRP A 14 -15.51 10.64 -23.13
CA TRP A 14 -16.88 11.03 -23.52
C TRP A 14 -16.94 12.36 -24.29
N ALA A 15 -16.04 13.29 -23.99
CA ALA A 15 -15.87 14.51 -24.79
C ALA A 15 -15.44 14.17 -26.23
N LEU A 16 -14.54 13.20 -26.41
CA LEU A 16 -14.11 12.73 -27.73
C LEU A 16 -15.25 12.02 -28.48
N CYS A 17 -16.14 11.30 -27.79
CA CYS A 17 -17.36 10.77 -28.40
C CYS A 17 -18.27 11.88 -28.94
N ALA A 18 -18.47 12.95 -28.15
CA ALA A 18 -19.29 14.08 -28.56
C ALA A 18 -18.70 14.80 -29.79
N GLU A 19 -17.39 14.96 -29.83
CA GLU A 19 -16.68 15.50 -30.99
C GLU A 19 -16.80 14.57 -32.21
N GLY A 20 -16.70 13.25 -32.01
CA GLY A 20 -16.91 12.24 -33.05
C GLY A 20 -18.31 12.30 -33.67
N PHE A 21 -19.36 12.47 -32.86
CA PHE A 21 -20.72 12.67 -33.37
C PHE A 21 -20.89 13.99 -34.11
N LEU A 22 -20.25 15.07 -33.65
CA LEU A 22 -20.33 16.39 -34.29
C LEU A 22 -19.66 16.40 -35.67
N LEU A 23 -18.58 15.64 -35.83
CA LEU A 23 -17.78 15.57 -37.06
C LEU A 23 -18.14 14.36 -37.96
N ASP A 24 -19.15 13.57 -37.58
CA ASP A 24 -19.51 12.31 -38.24
C ASP A 24 -18.31 11.36 -38.42
N ASN A 25 -17.48 11.24 -37.37
CA ASN A 25 -16.23 10.49 -37.38
C ASN A 25 -16.29 9.25 -36.47
N ASN A 26 -16.49 8.08 -37.11
CA ASN A 26 -16.56 6.78 -36.43
C ASN A 26 -15.34 6.45 -35.58
N LEU A 27 -14.12 6.82 -36.02
CA LEU A 27 -12.89 6.50 -35.29
C LEU A 27 -12.87 7.24 -33.95
N MET A 28 -13.25 8.53 -33.94
CA MET A 28 -13.27 9.34 -32.72
C MET A 28 -14.31 8.81 -31.72
N THR A 29 -15.48 8.39 -32.21
CA THR A 29 -16.51 7.77 -31.35
C THR A 29 -16.02 6.47 -30.72
N ILE A 30 -15.35 5.59 -31.49
CA ILE A 30 -14.83 4.32 -30.98
C ILE A 30 -13.71 4.56 -29.95
N VAL A 31 -12.75 5.43 -30.27
CA VAL A 31 -11.64 5.76 -29.37
C VAL A 31 -12.15 6.45 -28.10
N GLY A 32 -13.11 7.36 -28.23
CA GLY A 32 -13.74 8.04 -27.09
C GLY A 32 -14.43 7.06 -26.14
N ALA A 33 -15.18 6.09 -26.68
CA ALA A 33 -15.87 5.08 -25.88
C ALA A 33 -14.87 4.15 -25.15
N LEU A 34 -13.76 3.80 -25.80
CA LEU A 34 -12.68 3.02 -25.20
C LEU A 34 -12.01 3.76 -24.02
N ILE A 35 -11.68 5.05 -24.20
CA ILE A 35 -11.10 5.88 -23.15
C ILE A 35 -12.11 6.09 -22.00
N GLY A 36 -13.36 6.40 -22.35
CA GLY A 36 -14.43 6.69 -21.39
C GLY A 36 -14.73 5.49 -20.49
N SER A 37 -14.89 4.31 -21.08
CA SER A 37 -15.11 3.05 -20.34
C SER A 37 -13.90 2.67 -19.47
N SER A 38 -12.68 2.79 -20.00
CA SER A 38 -11.45 2.54 -19.22
C SER A 38 -11.38 3.42 -17.98
N GLY A 39 -11.53 4.74 -18.13
CA GLY A 39 -11.53 5.67 -16.99
C GLY A 39 -12.59 5.34 -15.94
N ALA A 40 -13.81 5.00 -16.38
CA ALA A 40 -14.92 4.65 -15.48
C ALA A 40 -14.65 3.35 -14.69
N ILE A 41 -14.12 2.32 -15.36
CA ILE A 41 -13.75 1.04 -14.70
C ILE A 41 -12.64 1.28 -13.67
N LEU A 42 -11.60 2.05 -14.01
CA LEU A 42 -10.57 2.41 -13.04
C LEU A 42 -11.13 3.18 -11.85
N SER A 43 -12.02 4.16 -12.07
CA SER A 43 -12.69 4.87 -10.96
C SER A 43 -13.48 3.93 -10.07
N TYR A 44 -14.18 2.95 -10.66
CA TYR A 44 -14.95 1.95 -9.92
C TYR A 44 -14.04 1.08 -9.04
N ILE A 45 -12.97 0.50 -9.61
CA ILE A 45 -12.02 -0.35 -8.87
C ILE A 45 -11.43 0.41 -7.68
N MET A 46 -11.03 1.66 -7.88
CA MET A 46 -10.50 2.50 -6.79
C MET A 46 -11.53 2.76 -5.68
N CYS A 47 -12.78 3.03 -6.04
CA CYS A 47 -13.86 3.26 -5.09
C CYS A 47 -14.13 2.00 -4.25
N VAL A 48 -14.21 0.83 -4.90
CA VAL A 48 -14.38 -0.47 -4.23
C VAL A 48 -13.21 -0.75 -3.28
N ALA A 49 -11.97 -0.56 -3.74
CA ALA A 49 -10.78 -0.80 -2.92
C ALA A 49 -10.65 0.15 -1.71
N MET A 50 -11.35 1.29 -1.71
CA MET A 50 -11.44 2.20 -0.56
C MET A 50 -12.68 1.96 0.32
N ASN A 51 -13.57 1.04 -0.07
CA ASN A 51 -14.91 0.88 0.49
C ASN A 51 -15.71 2.21 0.54
N ARG A 52 -15.64 3.01 -0.53
CA ARG A 52 -16.38 4.29 -0.66
C ARG A 52 -17.09 4.36 -2.01
N SER A 53 -18.29 4.94 -2.04
CA SER A 53 -19.01 5.19 -3.28
C SER A 53 -18.48 6.43 -4.00
N LEU A 54 -18.62 6.48 -5.33
CA LEU A 54 -18.19 7.63 -6.13
C LEU A 54 -18.84 8.96 -5.68
N PRO A 55 -20.15 9.05 -5.40
CA PRO A 55 -20.74 10.27 -4.86
C PRO A 55 -20.14 10.70 -3.52
N ASN A 56 -19.85 9.75 -2.63
CA ASN A 56 -19.21 10.03 -1.33
C ASN A 56 -17.81 10.64 -1.54
N VAL A 57 -17.02 10.13 -2.49
CA VAL A 57 -15.69 10.66 -2.80
C VAL A 57 -15.74 12.06 -3.41
N ILE A 58 -16.68 12.32 -4.32
CA ILE A 58 -16.78 13.61 -5.04
C ILE A 58 -17.44 14.70 -4.20
N LEU A 59 -18.51 14.37 -3.47
CA LEU A 59 -19.31 15.34 -2.69
C LEU A 59 -18.81 15.53 -1.25
N GLY A 60 -17.79 14.75 -0.82
CA GLY A 60 -17.15 14.91 0.47
C GLY A 60 -17.91 14.28 1.64
N GLY A 61 -18.35 13.02 1.51
CA GLY A 61 -18.96 12.29 2.61
C GLY A 61 -17.95 11.83 3.68
N TYR A 62 -18.45 11.64 4.90
CA TYR A 62 -17.69 11.18 6.06
C TYR A 62 -17.72 9.65 6.16
N GLY A 63 -16.56 9.02 6.37
CA GLY A 63 -16.45 7.56 6.56
C GLY A 63 -16.62 6.70 5.30
N THR A 64 -16.51 5.39 5.49
CA THR A 64 -16.87 4.36 4.50
C THR A 64 -18.37 4.09 4.54
N THR A 65 -18.87 3.33 3.55
CA THR A 65 -20.27 2.86 3.54
C THR A 65 -20.61 1.94 4.71
N SER A 66 -19.61 1.43 5.43
CA SER A 66 -19.75 0.45 6.50
C SER A 66 -19.51 1.01 7.90
N THR A 67 -19.12 2.28 8.03
CA THR A 67 -18.89 2.91 9.35
C THR A 67 -20.21 3.02 10.13
N ALA A 68 -20.27 2.40 11.31
CA ALA A 68 -21.31 2.63 12.29
C ALA A 68 -21.10 4.02 12.94
N GLY A 69 -22.17 4.80 13.13
CA GLY A 69 -22.12 6.19 13.61
C GLY A 69 -21.71 6.38 15.08
N GLY A 70 -20.96 5.44 15.67
CA GLY A 70 -20.44 5.49 17.03
C GLY A 70 -19.05 6.13 17.11
N LYS A 71 -18.48 6.12 18.33
CA LYS A 71 -17.08 6.52 18.54
C LYS A 71 -16.16 5.36 18.15
N PRO A 72 -15.04 5.62 17.43
CA PRO A 72 -14.01 4.62 17.20
C PRO A 72 -13.48 4.03 18.50
N MET A 73 -13.04 2.77 18.45
CA MET A 73 -12.44 2.08 19.57
C MET A 73 -11.17 2.83 20.03
N GLU A 74 -11.02 3.05 21.34
CA GLU A 74 -9.80 3.64 21.87
C GLU A 74 -8.64 2.64 21.78
N ILE A 75 -7.49 3.12 21.35
CA ILE A 75 -6.28 2.32 21.32
C ILE A 75 -5.66 2.29 22.71
N VAL A 76 -5.47 1.07 23.22
CA VAL A 76 -4.83 0.82 24.51
C VAL A 76 -3.58 -0.01 24.27
N GLY A 77 -2.42 0.50 24.72
CA GLY A 77 -1.16 -0.25 24.64
C GLY A 77 0.06 0.65 24.52
N THR A 78 1.23 0.06 24.75
CA THR A 78 2.53 0.65 24.45
C THR A 78 3.08 0.00 23.20
N HIS A 79 3.61 0.80 22.27
CA HIS A 79 4.30 0.27 21.11
C HIS A 79 5.69 -0.26 21.50
N THR A 80 6.19 -1.22 20.72
CA THR A 80 7.55 -1.73 20.86
C THR A 80 8.44 -1.03 19.83
N GLU A 81 9.57 -0.46 20.22
CA GLU A 81 10.54 0.14 19.29
C GLU A 81 11.77 -0.75 19.14
N VAL A 82 12.33 -0.79 17.92
CA VAL A 82 13.58 -1.48 17.60
C VAL A 82 14.51 -0.54 16.84
N ASN A 83 15.82 -0.79 16.96
CA ASN A 83 16.83 -0.11 16.16
C ASN A 83 17.16 -0.91 14.88
N VAL A 84 18.09 -0.37 14.07
CA VAL A 84 18.52 -0.99 12.80
C VAL A 84 19.19 -2.33 13.06
N GLU A 85 20.03 -2.44 14.09
CA GLU A 85 20.76 -3.65 14.44
C GLU A 85 19.80 -4.81 14.79
N GLN A 86 18.83 -4.57 15.66
CA GLN A 86 17.79 -5.54 16.02
C GLN A 86 16.93 -5.92 14.81
N SER A 87 16.60 -4.95 13.95
CA SER A 87 15.83 -5.21 12.73
C SER A 87 16.61 -6.12 11.77
N ILE A 88 17.93 -5.98 11.69
CA ILE A 88 18.81 -6.84 10.88
C ILE A 88 18.84 -8.27 11.42
N GLU A 89 18.88 -8.46 12.74
CA GLU A 89 18.80 -9.79 13.35
C GLU A 89 17.49 -10.49 12.97
N MET A 90 16.35 -9.80 13.09
CA MET A 90 15.05 -10.32 12.66
C MET A 90 15.01 -10.68 11.16
N ILE A 91 15.60 -9.83 10.30
CA ILE A 91 15.68 -10.09 8.86
C ILE A 91 16.57 -11.31 8.54
N LYS A 92 17.65 -11.52 9.31
CA LYS A 92 18.54 -12.67 9.13
C LYS A 92 17.86 -13.98 9.53
N GLU A 93 17.07 -13.97 10.60
CA GLU A 93 16.34 -15.15 11.09
C GLU A 93 15.18 -15.57 10.17
N ALA A 94 14.52 -14.61 9.52
CA ALA A 94 13.36 -14.87 8.66
C ALA A 94 13.75 -15.57 7.34
N ASN A 95 13.05 -16.64 6.95
CA ASN A 95 13.24 -17.29 5.66
C ASN A 95 12.23 -16.80 4.61
N SER A 96 11.05 -16.39 5.06
CA SER A 96 9.98 -15.81 4.25
C SER A 96 9.71 -14.36 4.68
N ILE A 97 9.82 -13.42 3.74
CA ILE A 97 9.66 -11.99 3.99
C ILE A 97 8.66 -11.41 2.99
N ILE A 98 7.64 -10.72 3.50
CA ILE A 98 6.72 -9.92 2.68
C ILE A 98 6.96 -8.44 2.95
N ILE A 99 7.21 -7.67 1.90
CA ILE A 99 7.35 -6.21 1.98
C ILE A 99 6.04 -5.58 1.51
N THR A 100 5.41 -4.76 2.35
CA THR A 100 4.21 -4.00 2.01
C THR A 100 4.55 -2.51 1.90
N PRO A 101 4.87 -2.03 0.68
CA PRO A 101 5.27 -0.65 0.48
C PRO A 101 4.06 0.29 0.46
N GLY A 102 4.26 1.51 0.96
CA GLY A 102 3.29 2.59 0.85
C GLY A 102 3.88 3.84 0.20
N TRP A 103 3.08 4.92 0.17
CA TRP A 103 3.50 6.19 -0.40
C TRP A 103 4.80 6.73 0.23
N GLY A 104 5.04 6.46 1.52
CA GLY A 104 6.24 6.92 2.22
C GLY A 104 7.55 6.41 1.61
N LEU A 105 7.56 5.19 1.05
CA LEU A 105 8.72 4.62 0.37
C LEU A 105 9.06 5.42 -0.90
N CYS A 106 8.06 5.69 -1.73
CA CYS A 106 8.24 6.42 -2.99
C CYS A 106 8.57 7.90 -2.76
N ALA A 107 7.90 8.54 -1.80
CA ALA A 107 8.13 9.94 -1.47
C ALA A 107 9.58 10.18 -0.99
N ALA A 108 10.16 9.21 -0.29
CA ALA A 108 11.55 9.26 0.17
C ALA A 108 12.57 8.77 -0.89
N LYS A 109 12.11 8.28 -2.04
CA LYS A 109 12.94 7.61 -3.06
C LYS A 109 13.71 6.39 -2.52
N ALA A 110 13.08 5.61 -1.64
CA ALA A 110 13.67 4.45 -0.98
C ALA A 110 13.50 3.13 -1.76
N GLN A 111 12.88 3.15 -2.95
CA GLN A 111 12.71 1.96 -3.78
C GLN A 111 14.04 1.35 -4.26
N TYR A 112 15.07 2.17 -4.50
CA TYR A 112 16.37 1.71 -4.96
C TYR A 112 17.13 0.87 -3.92
N PRO A 113 17.36 1.35 -2.69
CA PRO A 113 18.02 0.53 -1.67
C PRO A 113 17.19 -0.71 -1.30
N ILE A 114 15.85 -0.65 -1.40
CA ILE A 114 15.03 -1.83 -1.14
C ILE A 114 15.17 -2.88 -2.25
N ALA A 115 15.24 -2.49 -3.52
CA ALA A 115 15.45 -3.43 -4.62
C ALA A 115 16.79 -4.16 -4.47
N ASP A 116 17.87 -3.43 -4.14
CA ASP A 116 19.17 -4.00 -3.83
C ASP A 116 19.12 -4.96 -2.64
N MET A 117 18.42 -4.57 -1.57
CA MET A 117 18.24 -5.40 -0.37
C MET A 117 17.52 -6.71 -0.70
N VAL A 118 16.42 -6.64 -1.44
CA VAL A 118 15.65 -7.82 -1.89
C VAL A 118 16.52 -8.74 -2.74
N LYS A 119 17.31 -8.17 -3.66
CA LYS A 119 18.24 -8.95 -4.48
C LYS A 119 19.24 -9.73 -3.61
N MET A 120 19.91 -9.07 -2.67
CA MET A 120 20.88 -9.71 -1.79
C MET A 120 20.23 -10.80 -0.91
N LEU A 121 19.04 -10.56 -0.37
CA LEU A 121 18.34 -11.56 0.44
C LEU A 121 17.90 -12.79 -0.39
N ARG A 122 17.46 -12.58 -1.65
CA ARG A 122 17.14 -13.68 -2.58
C ARG A 122 18.38 -14.48 -2.98
N GLU A 123 19.53 -13.84 -3.15
CA GLU A 123 20.82 -14.52 -3.41
C GLU A 123 21.22 -15.44 -2.25
N GLN A 124 20.78 -15.15 -1.02
CA GLN A 124 20.94 -16.02 0.15
C GLN A 124 19.86 -17.10 0.29
N GLY A 125 19.00 -17.28 -0.73
CA GLY A 125 17.96 -18.29 -0.76
C GLY A 125 16.68 -17.96 0.04
N LYS A 126 16.53 -16.72 0.53
CA LYS A 126 15.31 -16.28 1.21
C LYS A 126 14.19 -16.01 0.22
N THR A 127 12.95 -16.30 0.62
CA THR A 127 11.75 -15.97 -0.18
C THR A 127 11.31 -14.56 0.16
N VAL A 128 11.54 -13.61 -0.75
CA VAL A 128 11.20 -12.20 -0.53
C VAL A 128 10.24 -11.73 -1.61
N ARG A 129 9.07 -11.26 -1.19
CA ARG A 129 7.95 -10.86 -2.07
C ARG A 129 7.38 -9.51 -1.66
N PHE A 130 6.75 -8.81 -2.59
CA PHE A 130 6.04 -7.55 -2.37
C PHE A 130 4.54 -7.79 -2.39
N GLY A 131 3.82 -7.25 -1.42
CA GLY A 131 2.36 -7.19 -1.41
C GLY A 131 1.87 -5.79 -1.70
N ILE A 132 1.19 -5.59 -2.83
CA ILE A 132 0.71 -4.29 -3.29
C ILE A 132 -0.78 -4.14 -2.98
N HIS A 133 -1.11 -3.10 -2.21
CA HIS A 133 -2.49 -2.73 -2.00
C HIS A 133 -3.00 -1.90 -3.21
N PRO A 134 -4.21 -2.16 -3.76
CA PRO A 134 -4.69 -1.51 -4.99
C PRO A 134 -4.69 0.03 -4.99
N VAL A 135 -4.90 0.63 -3.82
CA VAL A 135 -4.86 2.10 -3.64
C VAL A 135 -3.60 2.63 -2.95
N ALA A 136 -2.55 1.82 -2.81
CA ALA A 136 -1.28 2.31 -2.27
C ALA A 136 -0.60 3.25 -3.29
N GLY A 137 -0.28 4.47 -2.84
CA GLY A 137 0.33 5.52 -3.66
C GLY A 137 -0.57 6.72 -3.89
N ARG A 138 -0.42 7.36 -5.05
CA ARG A 138 -1.16 8.55 -5.51
C ARG A 138 -1.74 8.40 -6.91
N MET A 139 -1.39 7.33 -7.64
CA MET A 139 -2.03 6.95 -8.90
C MET A 139 -2.21 5.42 -8.93
N PRO A 140 -3.23 4.90 -9.64
CA PRO A 140 -3.39 3.46 -9.84
C PRO A 140 -2.12 2.82 -10.42
N GLY A 141 -1.67 1.71 -9.84
CA GLY A 141 -0.48 0.99 -10.29
C GLY A 141 0.86 1.73 -10.11
N GLN A 142 0.87 2.88 -9.42
CA GLN A 142 2.07 3.70 -9.28
C GLN A 142 3.22 2.93 -8.62
N LEU A 143 2.93 2.14 -7.58
CA LEU A 143 3.95 1.38 -6.87
C LEU A 143 4.56 0.30 -7.75
N ASN A 144 3.75 -0.42 -8.55
CA ASN A 144 4.24 -1.45 -9.47
C ASN A 144 5.24 -0.83 -10.45
N VAL A 145 4.93 0.34 -11.01
CA VAL A 145 5.84 1.05 -11.95
C VAL A 145 7.13 1.50 -11.26
N LEU A 146 7.05 2.05 -10.04
CA LEU A 146 8.23 2.54 -9.32
C LEU A 146 9.13 1.40 -8.83
N LEU A 147 8.56 0.24 -8.48
CA LEU A 147 9.34 -0.95 -8.16
C LEU A 147 10.01 -1.52 -9.41
N ALA A 148 9.32 -1.53 -10.55
CA ALA A 148 9.91 -1.93 -11.83
C ALA A 148 11.04 -0.98 -12.27
N GLU A 149 10.87 0.34 -12.09
CA GLU A 149 11.93 1.34 -12.32
C GLU A 149 13.17 1.06 -11.44
N ALA A 150 12.96 0.63 -10.19
CA ALA A 150 14.03 0.24 -9.29
C ALA A 150 14.67 -1.11 -9.63
N GLY A 151 14.17 -1.82 -10.66
CA GLY A 151 14.70 -3.12 -11.10
C GLY A 151 14.15 -4.32 -10.32
N VAL A 152 13.04 -4.17 -9.60
CA VAL A 152 12.36 -5.30 -8.95
C VAL A 152 11.67 -6.16 -10.01
N PRO A 153 11.96 -7.47 -10.07
CA PRO A 153 11.27 -8.39 -10.97
C PRO A 153 9.76 -8.49 -10.67
N TYR A 154 8.93 -8.53 -11.72
CA TYR A 154 7.47 -8.58 -11.57
C TYR A 154 6.96 -9.89 -10.94
N ASP A 155 7.70 -10.99 -11.04
CA ASP A 155 7.34 -12.30 -10.46
C ASP A 155 7.24 -12.29 -8.94
N VAL A 156 7.89 -11.32 -8.28
CA VAL A 156 7.85 -11.16 -6.83
C VAL A 156 6.99 -9.99 -6.38
N VAL A 157 6.26 -9.34 -7.29
CA VAL A 157 5.32 -8.27 -6.97
C VAL A 157 3.90 -8.80 -7.14
N LEU A 158 3.25 -9.09 -6.03
CA LEU A 158 1.90 -9.67 -5.99
C LEU A 158 0.87 -8.63 -5.56
N GLU A 159 -0.34 -8.76 -6.09
CA GLU A 159 -1.48 -7.95 -5.67
C GLU A 159 -2.03 -8.47 -4.33
N MET A 160 -2.76 -7.61 -3.62
CA MET A 160 -3.30 -7.91 -2.28
C MET A 160 -4.10 -9.21 -2.24
N ASP A 161 -4.94 -9.48 -3.24
CA ASP A 161 -5.80 -10.67 -3.30
C ASP A 161 -4.98 -11.96 -3.51
N GLU A 162 -3.77 -11.86 -4.06
CA GLU A 162 -2.90 -13.01 -4.35
C GLU A 162 -2.00 -13.36 -3.15
N ILE A 163 -1.71 -12.39 -2.27
CA ILE A 163 -0.71 -12.55 -1.20
C ILE A 163 -1.30 -12.58 0.21
N ASN A 164 -2.57 -12.15 0.41
CA ASN A 164 -3.13 -12.03 1.76
C ASN A 164 -3.22 -13.37 2.50
N GLU A 165 -3.49 -14.47 1.79
CA GLU A 165 -3.59 -15.82 2.38
C GLU A 165 -2.23 -16.36 2.86
N ASP A 166 -1.12 -15.75 2.44
CA ASP A 166 0.24 -16.19 2.79
C ASP A 166 0.79 -15.54 4.07
N PHE A 167 0.15 -14.49 4.59
CA PHE A 167 0.62 -13.80 5.80
C PHE A 167 0.77 -14.73 7.02
N PRO A 168 -0.17 -15.66 7.32
CA PRO A 168 -0.03 -16.58 8.45
C PRO A 168 1.25 -17.43 8.43
N GLU A 169 1.72 -17.82 7.25
CA GLU A 169 2.92 -18.64 7.06
C GLU A 169 4.20 -17.80 6.90
N THR A 170 4.08 -16.47 6.91
CA THR A 170 5.19 -15.55 6.69
C THR A 170 5.94 -15.25 7.99
N ASP A 171 7.26 -15.39 7.97
CA ASP A 171 8.12 -15.14 9.13
C ASP A 171 8.20 -13.65 9.48
N LEU A 172 8.34 -12.78 8.47
CA LEU A 172 8.52 -11.35 8.67
C LEU A 172 7.75 -10.51 7.64
N ALA A 173 6.94 -9.58 8.13
CA ALA A 173 6.34 -8.53 7.31
C ALA A 173 7.07 -7.19 7.52
N LEU A 174 7.58 -6.61 6.44
CA LEU A 174 8.21 -5.28 6.43
C LEU A 174 7.24 -4.24 5.86
N VAL A 175 6.67 -3.42 6.73
CA VAL A 175 5.74 -2.34 6.35
C VAL A 175 6.52 -1.05 6.16
N ILE A 176 6.65 -0.57 4.92
CA ILE A 176 7.50 0.58 4.60
C ILE A 176 6.65 1.76 4.12
N GLY A 177 6.41 2.72 5.01
CA GLY A 177 5.69 3.95 4.64
C GLY A 177 4.22 3.73 4.27
N ALA A 178 3.61 2.62 4.68
CA ALA A 178 2.18 2.34 4.63
C ALA A 178 1.56 2.55 6.03
N ASN A 179 0.26 2.91 6.06
CA ASN A 179 -0.49 3.04 7.32
C ASN A 179 -1.92 2.51 7.13
N ASP A 180 -2.77 3.25 6.41
CA ASP A 180 -4.18 2.92 6.25
C ASP A 180 -4.40 1.55 5.56
N THR A 181 -3.53 1.19 4.60
CA THR A 181 -3.59 -0.07 3.83
C THR A 181 -3.20 -1.32 4.60
N VAL A 182 -2.74 -1.18 5.85
CA VAL A 182 -2.37 -2.28 6.76
C VAL A 182 -3.10 -2.18 8.10
N ASN A 183 -4.11 -1.32 8.20
CA ASN A 183 -4.74 -0.98 9.48
C ASN A 183 -5.84 -1.98 9.87
N SER A 184 -5.64 -2.70 10.99
CA SER A 184 -6.59 -3.73 11.44
C SER A 184 -7.95 -3.17 11.87
N ALA A 185 -8.05 -1.87 12.19
CA ALA A 185 -9.31 -1.21 12.51
C ALA A 185 -10.34 -1.30 11.37
N ALA A 186 -9.90 -1.51 10.12
CA ALA A 186 -10.81 -1.72 8.99
C ALA A 186 -11.68 -2.98 9.17
N GLN A 187 -11.20 -3.99 9.92
CA GLN A 187 -11.92 -5.25 10.17
C GLN A 187 -12.39 -5.37 11.62
N GLU A 188 -11.61 -4.87 12.58
CA GLU A 188 -11.85 -5.05 14.02
C GLU A 188 -12.81 -4.00 14.61
N ASP A 189 -12.92 -2.80 14.00
CA ASP A 189 -13.74 -1.70 14.53
C ASP A 189 -14.80 -1.22 13.51
N PRO A 190 -16.08 -1.60 13.71
CA PRO A 190 -17.18 -1.12 12.87
C PRO A 190 -17.36 0.40 12.86
N ASN A 191 -16.88 1.12 13.89
CA ASN A 191 -16.98 2.59 13.99
C ASN A 191 -15.77 3.30 13.36
N SER A 192 -14.79 2.56 12.84
CA SER A 192 -13.65 3.14 12.15
C SER A 192 -14.06 3.85 10.86
N ILE A 193 -13.38 4.96 10.56
CA ILE A 193 -13.57 5.72 9.30
C ILE A 193 -13.23 4.86 8.07
N ILE A 194 -12.41 3.82 8.25
CA ILE A 194 -12.00 2.86 7.22
C ILE A 194 -12.65 1.48 7.38
N ALA A 195 -13.71 1.37 8.18
CA ALA A 195 -14.40 0.10 8.39
C ALA A 195 -14.82 -0.54 7.05
N GLY A 196 -14.58 -1.83 6.89
CA GLY A 196 -14.85 -2.60 5.67
C GLY A 196 -13.90 -2.35 4.49
N MET A 197 -12.89 -1.49 4.63
CA MET A 197 -11.83 -1.37 3.62
C MET A 197 -11.02 -2.67 3.60
N PRO A 198 -10.83 -3.32 2.44
CA PRO A 198 -9.90 -4.44 2.35
C PRO A 198 -8.49 -3.91 2.61
N VAL A 199 -7.70 -4.65 3.39
CA VAL A 199 -6.34 -4.24 3.81
C VAL A 199 -5.40 -5.44 3.72
N LEU A 200 -4.08 -5.16 3.69
CA LEU A 200 -3.05 -6.20 3.82
C LEU A 200 -2.97 -6.62 5.29
N GLU A 201 -3.26 -7.89 5.56
CA GLU A 201 -3.43 -8.43 6.93
C GLU A 201 -2.09 -8.77 7.60
N VAL A 202 -1.14 -7.83 7.57
CA VAL A 202 0.25 -8.02 8.01
C VAL A 202 0.36 -8.50 9.45
N TRP A 203 -0.61 -8.19 10.31
CA TRP A 203 -0.63 -8.62 11.71
C TRP A 203 -0.76 -10.14 11.88
N LYS A 204 -1.11 -10.88 10.81
CA LYS A 204 -1.16 -12.35 10.82
C LYS A 204 0.23 -13.00 10.67
N SER A 205 1.27 -12.26 10.28
CA SER A 205 2.64 -12.79 10.23
C SER A 205 3.25 -12.99 11.62
N LYS A 206 4.33 -13.78 11.69
CA LYS A 206 5.01 -14.06 12.97
C LYS A 206 5.57 -12.80 13.60
N GLN A 207 6.25 -11.96 12.80
CA GLN A 207 6.77 -10.66 13.22
C GLN A 207 6.44 -9.59 12.16
N VAL A 208 6.19 -8.36 12.62
CA VAL A 208 6.02 -7.17 11.77
C VAL A 208 7.04 -6.11 12.17
N ILE A 209 7.68 -5.48 11.19
CA ILE A 209 8.46 -4.26 11.39
C ILE A 209 7.80 -3.13 10.61
N VAL A 210 7.42 -2.05 11.30
CA VAL A 210 6.82 -0.86 10.69
C VAL A 210 7.83 0.27 10.64
N MET A 211 8.12 0.74 9.42
CA MET A 211 9.06 1.82 9.16
C MET A 211 8.32 3.13 8.84
N LYS A 212 8.42 4.10 9.75
CA LYS A 212 7.81 5.43 9.61
C LYS A 212 8.54 6.48 10.44
N ARG A 213 8.31 7.77 10.17
CA ARG A 213 9.04 8.87 10.83
C ARG A 213 8.69 9.04 12.31
N THR A 214 7.42 8.94 12.65
CA THR A 214 6.85 9.14 14.01
C THR A 214 5.63 8.25 14.15
N LEU A 215 5.01 8.16 15.34
CA LEU A 215 3.73 7.46 15.56
C LEU A 215 2.49 8.20 15.01
N GLY A 216 2.65 9.31 14.30
CA GLY A 216 1.52 10.09 13.78
C GLY A 216 0.63 9.35 12.76
N VAL A 217 -0.56 9.92 12.54
CA VAL A 217 -1.62 9.36 11.70
C VAL A 217 -1.32 9.34 10.19
N GLY A 218 -2.07 8.50 9.47
CA GLY A 218 -2.06 8.38 8.01
C GLY A 218 -2.95 9.39 7.29
N TYR A 219 -3.44 9.05 6.10
CA TYR A 219 -4.30 9.94 5.32
C TYR A 219 -5.71 10.02 5.90
N ALA A 220 -6.24 8.87 6.37
CA ALA A 220 -7.53 8.79 7.03
C ALA A 220 -7.58 9.45 8.42
N ALA A 221 -6.44 9.93 8.93
CA ALA A 221 -6.32 10.54 10.26
C ALA A 221 -6.81 9.65 11.42
N VAL A 222 -6.70 8.33 11.27
CA VAL A 222 -7.01 7.33 12.31
C VAL A 222 -5.70 6.72 12.80
N ASP A 223 -5.61 6.44 14.10
CA ASP A 223 -4.52 5.66 14.64
C ASP A 223 -4.61 4.20 14.18
N ASN A 224 -3.49 3.48 14.25
CA ASN A 224 -3.40 2.11 13.75
C ASN A 224 -3.17 1.13 14.90
N PRO A 225 -4.13 0.25 15.22
CA PRO A 225 -4.00 -0.69 16.33
C PRO A 225 -2.80 -1.64 16.17
N ILE A 226 -2.35 -1.92 14.93
CA ILE A 226 -1.21 -2.82 14.70
C ILE A 226 0.07 -2.32 15.37
N PHE A 227 0.26 -1.00 15.50
CA PHE A 227 1.47 -0.43 16.11
C PHE A 227 1.64 -0.82 17.59
N TYR A 228 0.55 -1.27 18.21
CA TYR A 228 0.47 -1.64 19.62
C TYR A 228 0.29 -3.15 19.82
N LYS A 229 0.27 -3.94 18.73
CA LYS A 229 0.18 -5.40 18.81
C LYS A 229 1.54 -5.99 19.22
N PRO A 230 1.58 -7.06 20.04
CA PRO A 230 2.84 -7.62 20.58
C PRO A 230 3.84 -8.11 19.52
N ASN A 231 3.36 -8.58 18.36
CA ASN A 231 4.20 -9.06 17.26
C ASN A 231 4.68 -7.92 16.33
N THR A 232 4.45 -6.66 16.69
CA THR A 232 4.83 -5.50 15.86
C THR A 232 5.91 -4.69 16.56
N ALA A 233 6.99 -4.44 15.81
CA ALA A 233 8.09 -3.58 16.21
C ALA A 233 8.16 -2.33 15.32
N MET A 234 8.35 -1.17 15.93
CA MET A 234 8.44 0.11 15.25
C MET A 234 9.91 0.47 15.01
N LEU A 235 10.29 0.61 13.74
CA LEU A 235 11.59 1.14 13.34
C LEU A 235 11.42 2.59 12.90
N LEU A 236 11.61 3.53 13.83
CA LEU A 236 11.35 4.94 13.58
C LEU A 236 12.50 5.61 12.80
N GLY A 237 12.15 6.34 11.75
CA GLY A 237 13.12 7.08 10.95
C GLY A 237 12.60 7.52 9.58
N ASP A 238 13.43 8.27 8.87
CA ASP A 238 13.22 8.51 7.44
C ASP A 238 13.39 7.20 6.66
N ALA A 239 12.48 6.93 5.73
CA ALA A 239 12.46 5.67 4.99
C ALA A 239 13.72 5.47 4.15
N LYS A 240 14.26 6.53 3.52
CA LYS A 240 15.47 6.40 2.72
C LYS A 240 16.67 6.08 3.60
N LYS A 241 16.88 6.86 4.67
CA LYS A 241 18.01 6.64 5.59
C LYS A 241 17.99 5.26 6.22
N THR A 242 16.83 4.79 6.65
CA THR A 242 16.67 3.46 7.27
C THR A 242 16.86 2.34 6.24
N CYS A 243 16.31 2.47 5.02
CA CYS A 243 16.53 1.48 3.96
C CYS A 243 18.00 1.43 3.52
N ASP A 244 18.68 2.58 3.37
CA ASP A 244 20.11 2.64 3.06
C ASP A 244 20.94 1.95 4.17
N ALA A 245 20.60 2.18 5.45
CA ALA A 245 21.29 1.55 6.57
C ALA A 245 21.08 0.03 6.61
N LEU A 246 19.84 -0.44 6.38
CA LEU A 246 19.54 -1.86 6.30
C LEU A 246 20.29 -2.52 5.14
N GLN A 247 20.28 -1.89 3.97
CA GLN A 247 21.00 -2.36 2.78
C GLN A 247 22.51 -2.46 3.03
N GLY A 248 23.11 -1.45 3.69
CA GLY A 248 24.52 -1.46 4.06
C GLY A 248 24.85 -2.58 5.03
N LYS A 249 24.02 -2.80 6.06
CA LYS A 249 24.22 -3.86 7.06
C LYS A 249 24.02 -5.26 6.50
N ILE A 250 23.09 -5.45 5.57
CA ILE A 250 22.92 -6.73 4.86
C ILE A 250 24.12 -7.01 3.97
N ARG A 251 24.64 -5.98 3.29
CA ARG A 251 25.87 -6.11 2.51
C ARG A 251 27.04 -6.55 3.39
N GLU A 252 27.33 -5.83 4.48
CA GLU A 252 28.38 -6.19 5.46
C GLU A 252 28.22 -7.61 6.04
N ALA A 253 27.00 -8.12 6.11
CA ALA A 253 26.72 -9.43 6.70
C ALA A 253 26.94 -10.61 5.75
N TYR A 254 26.79 -10.40 4.44
CA TYR A 254 26.82 -11.48 3.44
C TYR A 254 27.95 -11.34 2.41
N TYR A 255 28.62 -10.18 2.35
CA TYR A 255 29.69 -9.84 1.39
C TYR A 255 30.85 -9.14 2.09
#